data_AF-A0A965CHT2-F1
#
_entry.id   AF-A0A965CHT2-F1
#
_cell.length_a   1.000
_cell.length_b   1.000
_cell.length_c   1.000
_cell.angle_alpha   90.00
_cell.angle_beta   90.00
_cell.angle_gamma   90.00
#
_symmetry.space_group_name_H-M   'P 1'
#
loop_
_entity.id
_entity.type
_entity.pdbx_description
1 polymer ?
#
loop_
_entity_poly.entity_id
_entity_poly.type
_entity_poly.pdbx_seq_one_letter_code
_entity_poly.pdbx_strand_id
1 'polypeptide(L)'
;MTDDEIKSTLRRIQSNIRVTKVVATRSVKGKGGDTYAGFSAAWNTVQDDAGGGIDALLSDTAEAQSGMTLREARVAHLMVAMQADLAAHDAALAGGNISNNYHREAHRGIKANYSRMIREVFAGAPQSDKPE
;
A
#
# COMPACT_ATOMS: atom_id res chain seq x y z
N MET A 1 26.44 7.40 20.29
CA MET A 1 25.84 7.78 19.00
C MET A 1 25.01 9.02 19.24
N THR A 2 25.29 10.10 18.52
CA THR A 2 24.57 11.37 18.69
C THR A 2 23.26 11.35 17.91
N ASP A 3 22.33 12.25 18.27
CA ASP A 3 21.04 12.39 17.56
C ASP A 3 21.23 12.71 16.07
N ASP A 4 22.30 13.41 15.72
CA ASP A 4 22.62 13.77 14.34
C ASP A 4 23.14 12.56 13.55
N GLU A 5 23.92 11.68 14.18
CA GLU A 5 24.35 10.41 13.60
C GLU A 5 23.16 9.48 13.34
N ILE A 6 22.18 9.44 14.26
CA ILE A 6 20.92 8.70 14.10
C ILE A 6 20.14 9.24 12.89
N LYS A 7 19.90 10.56 12.83
CA LYS A 7 19.13 11.18 11.73
C LYS A 7 19.78 10.98 10.37
N SER A 8 21.11 11.12 10.30
CA SER A 8 21.87 10.87 9.06
C SER A 8 21.71 9.43 8.58
N THR A 9 21.83 8.47 9.50
CA THR A 9 21.65 7.05 9.20
C THR A 9 20.24 6.74 8.71
N LEU A 10 19.21 7.29 9.36
CA LEU A 10 17.81 7.10 8.95
C LEU A 10 17.53 7.65 7.55
N ARG A 11 18.06 8.85 7.22
CA ARG A 11 17.91 9.44 5.89
C ARG A 11 18.55 8.57 4.81
N ARG A 12 19.75 8.05 5.09
CA ARG A 12 20.47 7.13 4.19
C ARG A 12 19.71 5.82 3.99
N ILE A 13 19.13 5.26 5.05
CA ILE A 13 18.30 4.05 4.91
C ILE A 13 17.07 4.36 4.06
N GLN A 14 16.35 5.43 4.37
CA GLN A 14 15.15 5.85 3.65
C GLN A 14 15.40 6.09 2.15
N SER A 15 16.53 6.68 1.76
CA SER A 15 16.87 6.91 0.36
C SER A 15 17.16 5.62 -0.42
N ASN A 16 17.60 4.57 0.27
CA ASN A 16 18.01 3.29 -0.33
C ASN A 16 16.93 2.21 -0.30
N ILE A 17 15.88 2.34 0.52
CA ILE A 17 14.78 1.37 0.52
C ILE A 17 14.08 1.36 -0.85
N ARG A 18 13.89 0.16 -1.40
CA ARG A 18 13.08 -0.13 -2.58
C ARG A 18 12.05 -1.19 -2.24
N VAL A 19 10.78 -0.90 -2.52
CA VAL A 19 9.65 -1.79 -2.24
C VAL A 19 9.17 -2.40 -3.55
N THR A 20 9.17 -3.73 -3.63
CA THR A 20 8.81 -4.47 -4.86
C THR A 20 7.37 -5.00 -4.84
N LYS A 21 6.74 -5.07 -3.66
CA LYS A 21 5.38 -5.60 -3.50
C LYS A 21 4.61 -4.85 -2.42
N VAL A 22 3.32 -4.65 -2.65
CA VAL A 22 2.37 -4.19 -1.63
C VAL A 22 1.25 -5.21 -1.47
N VAL A 23 0.79 -5.39 -0.24
CA VAL A 23 -0.31 -6.29 0.12
C VAL A 23 -1.28 -5.53 1.00
N ALA A 24 -2.57 -5.76 0.83
CA ALA A 24 -3.61 -5.27 1.71
C ALA A 24 -4.71 -6.32 1.89
N THR A 25 -5.17 -6.46 3.12
CA THR A 25 -6.25 -7.40 3.48
C THR A 25 -7.28 -6.67 4.31
N ARG A 26 -8.55 -6.89 4.01
CA ARG A 26 -9.67 -6.34 4.76
C ARG A 26 -10.63 -7.44 5.20
N SER A 27 -11.21 -7.25 6.39
CA SER A 27 -12.43 -7.92 6.80
C SER A 27 -13.58 -6.95 7.05
N VAL A 28 -14.80 -7.40 6.75
CA VAL A 28 -16.06 -6.75 7.11
C VAL A 28 -16.81 -7.70 8.02
N LYS A 29 -17.10 -7.25 9.24
CA LYS A 29 -17.84 -8.04 10.22
C LYS A 29 -19.34 -7.85 10.02
N GLY A 30 -20.08 -8.94 9.92
CA GLY A 30 -21.53 -8.93 9.82
C GLY A 30 -22.18 -9.92 10.79
N LYS A 31 -23.51 -9.87 10.89
CA LYS A 31 -24.25 -10.78 11.79
C LYS A 31 -24.14 -12.25 11.37
N GLY A 32 -23.98 -12.52 10.07
CA GLY A 32 -23.83 -13.87 9.51
C GLY A 32 -22.38 -14.37 9.43
N GLY A 33 -21.41 -13.60 9.94
CA GLY A 33 -19.98 -13.93 9.91
C GLY A 33 -19.12 -12.82 9.31
N ASP A 34 -17.81 -13.07 9.31
CA ASP A 34 -16.81 -12.16 8.76
C ASP A 34 -16.60 -12.45 7.26
N THR A 35 -16.52 -11.39 6.47
CA THR A 35 -16.18 -11.47 5.04
C THR A 35 -14.80 -10.89 4.81
N TYR A 36 -13.96 -11.56 4.00
CA TYR A 36 -12.56 -11.19 3.80
C TYR A 36 -12.24 -10.94 2.33
N ALA A 37 -11.36 -9.97 2.07
CA ALA A 37 -10.74 -9.77 0.77
C ALA A 37 -9.26 -9.41 0.93
N GLY A 38 -8.42 -9.96 0.04
CA GLY A 38 -6.97 -9.72 0.04
C GLY A 38 -6.50 -9.41 -1.37
N PHE A 39 -5.70 -8.35 -1.50
CA PHE A 39 -5.09 -7.93 -2.75
C PHE A 39 -3.59 -7.80 -2.57
N SER A 40 -2.84 -8.19 -3.61
CA SER A 40 -1.41 -7.95 -3.67
C SER A 40 -1.02 -7.52 -5.07
N ALA A 41 -0.09 -6.57 -5.17
CA ALA A 41 0.43 -6.08 -6.44
C ALA A 41 1.96 -6.04 -6.38
N ALA A 42 2.59 -6.60 -7.41
CA ALA A 42 4.04 -6.51 -7.62
C ALA A 42 4.35 -5.31 -8.54
N TRP A 43 5.45 -4.61 -8.27
CA TRP A 43 5.86 -3.42 -9.01
C TRP A 43 6.85 -3.75 -10.11
N ASN A 44 6.39 -3.69 -11.36
CA ASN A 44 7.19 -3.79 -12.59
C ASN A 44 8.40 -4.74 -12.47
N THR A 45 8.15 -5.92 -11.90
CA THR A 45 9.15 -6.97 -11.77
C THR A 45 9.09 -7.79 -13.03
N VAL A 46 10.07 -7.63 -13.92
CA VAL A 46 10.41 -8.72 -14.85
C VAL A 46 11.11 -9.76 -13.98
N GLN A 47 10.33 -10.56 -13.25
CA GLN A 47 10.87 -11.79 -12.67
C GLN A 47 10.95 -12.77 -13.83
N ASP A 48 12.15 -12.89 -14.38
CA ASP A 48 12.47 -13.92 -15.37
C ASP A 48 12.49 -15.27 -14.62
N ASP A 49 11.31 -15.88 -14.47
CA ASP A 49 11.08 -17.12 -13.72
C ASP A 49 11.67 -18.36 -14.42
N ALA A 50 12.48 -18.15 -15.46
CA ALA A 50 13.14 -19.17 -16.26
C ALA A 50 14.56 -19.49 -15.72
N GLY A 51 14.67 -19.95 -14.47
CA GLY A 51 15.81 -20.75 -13.99
C GLY A 51 17.24 -20.21 -14.24
N GLY A 52 17.40 -18.93 -14.54
CA GLY A 52 18.68 -18.29 -14.78
C GLY A 52 19.37 -18.03 -13.46
N GLY A 53 20.43 -18.79 -13.20
CA GLY A 53 21.22 -18.69 -11.98
C GLY A 53 21.80 -17.29 -11.75
N ILE A 54 22.48 -17.21 -10.61
CA ILE A 54 23.20 -16.07 -10.01
C ILE A 54 24.05 -15.23 -11.00
N ASP A 55 24.28 -15.70 -12.22
CA ASP A 55 24.96 -14.96 -13.31
C ASP A 55 24.16 -13.76 -13.86
N ALA A 56 22.82 -13.73 -13.76
CA ALA A 56 22.04 -12.55 -14.21
C ALA A 56 22.18 -11.35 -13.25
N LEU A 57 22.50 -11.60 -11.97
CA LEU A 57 22.76 -10.61 -10.93
C LEU A 57 24.07 -9.82 -11.14
N LEU A 58 24.95 -10.27 -12.05
CA LEU A 58 26.24 -9.62 -12.33
C LEU A 58 26.16 -8.54 -13.42
N SER A 59 24.97 -8.28 -14.00
CA SER A 59 24.77 -7.14 -14.89
C SER A 59 24.35 -5.91 -14.07
N ASP A 60 25.34 -5.10 -13.66
CA ASP A 60 25.20 -3.88 -12.83
C ASP A 60 24.24 -2.79 -13.39
N THR A 61 23.60 -3.02 -14.54
CA THR A 61 22.73 -2.06 -15.21
C THR A 61 21.24 -2.43 -15.19
N ALA A 62 20.86 -3.68 -14.87
CA ALA A 62 19.45 -4.11 -14.95
C ALA A 62 18.70 -4.10 -13.61
N GLU A 63 19.37 -4.33 -12.48
CA GLU A 63 18.69 -4.49 -11.18
C GLU A 63 18.45 -3.17 -10.43
N ALA A 64 19.20 -2.10 -10.76
CA ALA A 64 19.14 -0.84 -10.02
C ALA A 64 17.86 0.01 -10.25
N GLN A 65 16.96 -0.41 -11.17
CA GLN A 65 15.71 0.31 -11.47
C GLN A 65 14.43 -0.40 -10.99
N SER A 66 14.52 -1.56 -10.33
CA SER A 66 13.35 -2.33 -9.93
C SER A 66 12.89 -2.02 -8.50
N GLY A 67 11.87 -1.19 -8.35
CA GLY A 67 11.16 -1.04 -7.08
C GLY A 67 10.70 0.39 -6.76
N MET A 68 9.62 0.49 -5.99
CA MET A 68 9.04 1.74 -5.54
C MET A 68 9.90 2.37 -4.44
N THR A 69 10.06 3.69 -4.49
CA THR A 69 10.42 4.49 -3.30
C THR A 69 9.37 4.32 -2.21
N LEU A 70 9.70 4.64 -0.95
CA LEU A 70 8.72 4.58 0.14
C LEU A 70 7.45 5.42 -0.12
N ARG A 71 7.60 6.54 -0.84
CA ARG A 71 6.46 7.41 -1.17
C ARG A 71 5.53 6.73 -2.19
N GLU A 72 6.10 6.19 -3.25
CA GLU A 72 5.36 5.43 -4.27
C GLU A 72 4.71 4.19 -3.67
N ALA A 73 5.44 3.46 -2.83
CA ALA A 73 4.93 2.27 -2.13
C ALA A 73 3.74 2.60 -1.25
N ARG A 74 3.76 3.77 -0.58
CA ARG A 74 2.62 4.24 0.23
C ARG A 74 1.39 4.54 -0.64
N VAL A 75 1.58 5.20 -1.80
CA VAL A 75 0.47 5.44 -2.75
C VAL A 75 -0.06 4.12 -3.29
N ALA A 76 0.81 3.22 -3.74
CA ALA A 76 0.44 1.91 -4.25
C ALA A 76 -0.32 1.09 -3.20
N HIS A 77 0.15 1.07 -1.95
CA HIS A 77 -0.54 0.42 -0.85
C HIS A 77 -1.95 1.01 -0.64
N LEU A 78 -2.11 2.33 -0.64
CA LEU A 78 -3.43 2.96 -0.51
C LEU A 78 -4.37 2.58 -1.66
N MET A 79 -3.86 2.47 -2.89
CA MET A 79 -4.65 2.01 -4.04
C MET A 79 -5.11 0.56 -3.87
N VAL A 80 -4.20 -0.33 -3.48
CA VAL A 80 -4.47 -1.76 -3.28
C VAL A 80 -5.41 -1.98 -2.09
N ALA A 81 -5.20 -1.26 -0.99
CA ALA A 81 -6.05 -1.31 0.20
C ALA A 81 -7.47 -0.82 -0.08
N MET A 82 -7.63 0.23 -0.89
CA MET A 82 -8.96 0.67 -1.32
C MET A 82 -9.72 -0.44 -2.05
N GLN A 83 -9.06 -1.19 -2.94
CA GLN A 83 -9.70 -2.31 -3.64
C GLN A 83 -10.06 -3.46 -2.69
N ALA A 84 -9.17 -3.79 -1.76
CA ALA A 84 -9.46 -4.77 -0.72
C ALA A 84 -10.67 -4.37 0.14
N ASP A 85 -10.76 -3.10 0.52
CA ASP A 85 -11.88 -2.58 1.30
C ASP A 85 -13.20 -2.64 0.53
N LEU A 86 -13.23 -2.22 -0.74
CA LEU A 86 -14.43 -2.26 -1.57
C LEU A 86 -14.88 -3.71 -1.81
N ALA A 87 -13.96 -4.59 -2.19
CA ALA A 87 -14.27 -5.99 -2.45
C ALA A 87 -14.82 -6.72 -1.20
N ALA A 88 -14.29 -6.42 -0.02
CA ALA A 88 -14.80 -7.00 1.22
C ALA A 88 -16.24 -6.54 1.51
N HIS A 89 -16.59 -5.29 1.20
CA HIS A 89 -17.96 -4.80 1.33
C HIS A 89 -18.89 -5.36 0.26
N ASP A 90 -18.44 -5.48 -0.99
CA ASP A 90 -19.20 -6.12 -2.06
C ASP A 90 -19.54 -7.57 -1.71
N ALA A 91 -18.56 -8.34 -1.24
CA ALA A 91 -18.78 -9.71 -0.79
C ALA A 91 -19.70 -9.79 0.44
N ALA A 92 -19.57 -8.85 1.40
CA ALA A 92 -20.44 -8.82 2.56
C ALA A 92 -21.89 -8.49 2.18
N LEU A 93 -22.11 -7.59 1.22
CA LEU A 93 -23.44 -7.29 0.71
C LEU A 93 -24.02 -8.50 -0.04
N ALA A 94 -23.23 -9.10 -0.93
CA ALA A 94 -23.65 -10.26 -1.71
C ALA A 94 -24.02 -11.47 -0.83
N GLY A 95 -23.28 -11.66 0.28
CA GLY A 95 -23.58 -12.68 1.29
C GLY A 95 -24.74 -12.33 2.23
N GLY A 96 -25.36 -11.15 2.11
CA GLY A 96 -26.45 -10.71 2.98
C GLY A 96 -26.02 -10.31 4.41
N ASN A 97 -24.71 -10.12 4.64
CA ASN A 97 -24.13 -9.81 5.95
C ASN A 97 -24.33 -8.34 6.36
N ILE A 98 -24.55 -7.46 5.39
CA ILE A 98 -24.77 -6.02 5.57
C ILE A 98 -25.94 -5.52 4.71
N SER A 99 -26.49 -4.36 5.05
CA SER A 99 -27.58 -3.74 4.29
C SER A 99 -27.08 -2.98 3.05
N ASN A 100 -27.95 -2.84 2.04
CA ASN A 100 -27.69 -2.01 0.85
C ASN A 100 -27.36 -0.54 1.20
N ASN A 101 -27.97 0.01 2.25
CA ASN A 101 -27.68 1.39 2.66
C ASN A 101 -26.27 1.51 3.25
N TYR A 102 -25.92 0.60 4.16
CA TYR A 102 -24.58 0.57 4.76
C TYR A 102 -23.49 0.36 3.71
N HIS A 103 -23.70 -0.55 2.76
CA HIS A 103 -22.79 -0.79 1.65
C HIS A 103 -22.54 0.47 0.82
N ARG A 104 -23.60 1.18 0.40
CA ARG A 104 -23.49 2.41 -0.41
C ARG A 104 -22.75 3.53 0.32
N GLU A 105 -23.05 3.73 1.60
CA GLU A 105 -22.37 4.72 2.44
C GLU A 105 -20.89 4.39 2.62
N ALA A 106 -20.58 3.12 2.93
CA ALA A 106 -19.21 2.63 3.06
C ALA A 106 -18.42 2.83 1.77
N HIS A 107 -18.97 2.46 0.61
CA HIS A 107 -18.32 2.62 -0.69
C HIS A 107 -17.96 4.08 -0.99
N ARG A 108 -18.88 5.00 -0.71
CA ARG A 108 -18.64 6.44 -0.89
C ARG A 108 -17.56 6.94 0.06
N GLY A 109 -17.63 6.55 1.34
CA GLY A 109 -16.68 6.93 2.38
C GLY A 109 -15.26 6.41 2.09
N ILE A 110 -15.13 5.14 1.73
CA ILE A 110 -13.87 4.48 1.37
C ILE A 110 -13.19 5.26 0.24
N LYS A 111 -13.88 5.47 -0.89
CA LYS A 111 -13.30 6.18 -2.04
C LYS A 111 -12.87 7.60 -1.70
N ALA A 112 -13.67 8.33 -0.92
CA ALA A 112 -13.35 9.69 -0.50
C ALA A 112 -12.12 9.73 0.42
N ASN A 113 -12.05 8.83 1.40
CA ASN A 113 -10.96 8.75 2.37
C ASN A 113 -9.63 8.39 1.72
N TYR A 114 -9.59 7.35 0.89
CA TYR A 114 -8.36 6.96 0.19
C TYR A 114 -7.90 8.05 -0.78
N SER A 115 -8.83 8.70 -1.49
CA SER A 115 -8.49 9.84 -2.37
C SER A 115 -7.85 10.99 -1.60
N ARG A 116 -8.37 11.33 -0.42
CA ARG A 116 -7.78 12.34 0.46
C ARG A 116 -6.39 11.93 0.93
N MET A 117 -6.24 10.71 1.43
CA MET A 117 -4.95 10.21 1.94
C MET A 117 -3.87 10.14 0.84
N ILE A 118 -4.23 9.76 -0.39
CA ILE A 118 -3.30 9.78 -1.52
C ILE A 118 -2.82 11.21 -1.80
N ARG A 119 -3.72 12.20 -1.78
CA ARG A 119 -3.34 13.62 -1.95
C ARG A 119 -2.39 14.08 -0.85
N GLU A 120 -2.62 13.70 0.40
CA GLU A 120 -1.71 14.02 1.53
C GLU A 120 -0.31 13.44 1.33
N VAL A 121 -0.19 12.24 0.74
CA VAL A 121 1.12 11.65 0.42
C VAL A 121 1.86 12.50 -0.62
N PHE A 122 1.16 13.00 -1.64
CA PHE A 122 1.75 13.86 -2.68
C PHE A 122 2.07 15.27 -2.17
N ALA A 123 1.20 15.87 -1.37
CA ALA A 123 1.42 17.20 -0.78
C ALA A 123 2.63 17.24 0.16
N GLY A 124 3.06 16.09 0.68
CA GLY A 124 3.95 16.04 1.84
C GLY A 124 3.12 16.31 3.08
N ALA A 125 3.31 15.52 4.14
CA ALA A 125 2.49 15.65 5.34
C ALA A 125 2.39 17.13 5.78
N PRO A 126 1.20 17.64 6.13
CA PRO A 126 1.14 18.95 6.79
C PRO A 126 2.06 18.87 8.01
N GLN A 127 3.01 19.80 8.11
CA GLN A 127 3.77 19.99 9.33
C GLN A 127 2.74 20.19 10.43
N SER A 128 2.66 19.25 11.37
CA SER A 128 1.89 19.43 12.59
C SER A 128 2.35 20.71 13.25
N ASP A 129 1.39 21.61 13.52
CA ASP A 129 1.61 22.90 14.16
C ASP A 129 2.59 22.79 15.32
N LYS A 130 3.54 23.74 15.36
CA LYS A 130 4.41 23.92 16.51
C LYS A 130 3.54 24.20 17.74
N PRO A 131 3.77 23.55 18.89
CA PRO A 131 3.23 24.07 20.14
C PRO A 131 3.91 25.43 20.41
N GLU A 132 3.08 26.46 20.61
CA GLU A 132 3.48 27.76 21.16
C GLU A 132 4.06 27.62 22.57
#